data_AF-A0A7L1MNZ4-F1
#
_entry.id   AF-A0A7L1MNZ4-F1
#
_cell.length_a   1.000
_cell.length_b   1.000
_cell.length_c   1.000
_cell.angle_alpha   90.00
_cell.angle_beta   90.00
_cell.angle_gamma   90.00
#
_symmetry.space_group_name_H-M   'P 1'
#
loop_
_entity.id
_entity.type
_entity.pdbx_description
1 polymer ?
#
loop_
_entity_poly.entity_id
_entity_poly.type
_entity_poly.pdbx_seq_one_letter_code
_entity_poly.pdbx_strand_id
1 'polypeptide(L)' 'GGGLERGDWGAWSDTCDPGCGICGIRTHVDPYDSEFDDSGLTDVRLYCCS' A
#
# COMPACT_ATOMS: atom_id res chain seq x y z
N GLY A 1 -6.47 0.42 14.91
CA GLY A 1 -6.77 -0.87 14.27
C GLY A 1 -5.49 -1.65 14.12
N GLY A 2 -5.56 -2.98 14.10
CA GLY A 2 -4.40 -3.89 14.05
C GLY A 2 -4.22 -4.65 12.74
N GLY A 3 -4.99 -4.34 11.68
CA GLY A 3 -5.02 -5.12 10.44
C GLY A 3 -5.93 -6.35 10.53
N LEU A 4 -5.84 -7.23 9.53
CA LEU A 4 -6.53 -8.52 9.47
C LEU A 4 -5.56 -9.67 9.79
N GLU A 5 -6.08 -10.81 10.25
CA GLU A 5 -5.26 -11.97 10.69
C GLU A 5 -4.86 -12.93 9.54
N ARG A 6 -5.24 -12.63 8.30
CA ARG A 6 -5.03 -13.52 7.15
C ARG A 6 -4.17 -12.85 6.08
N GLY A 7 -3.52 -13.69 5.26
CA GLY A 7 -2.57 -13.27 4.22
C GLY A 7 -1.13 -13.48 4.66
N ASP A 8 -0.21 -13.24 3.73
CA ASP A 8 1.23 -13.35 3.95
C ASP A 8 1.89 -12.01 3.66
N TRP A 9 3.00 -11.72 4.36
CA TRP A 9 3.84 -10.59 4.02
C TRP A 9 4.60 -10.86 2.72
N GLY A 10 4.47 -9.94 1.76
CA GLY A 10 5.30 -9.95 0.56
C GLY A 10 6.77 -9.62 0.85
N ALA A 11 7.59 -9.58 -0.20
CA ALA A 11 8.94 -9.07 -0.09
C ALA A 11 8.93 -7.59 0.32
N TRP A 12 9.96 -7.18 1.08
CA TRP A 12 10.19 -5.77 1.37
C TRP A 12 10.51 -5.00 0.09
N SER A 13 10.02 -3.76 0.01
CA SER A 13 10.48 -2.83 -1.02
C SER A 13 11.90 -2.34 -0.73
N ASP A 14 12.56 -1.78 -1.73
CA ASP A 14 13.78 -1.02 -1.51
C ASP A 14 13.53 0.15 -0.55
N THR A 15 14.56 0.53 0.20
CA THR A 15 14.55 1.76 1.00
C THR A 15 14.80 2.98 0.12
N CYS A 16 14.34 4.15 0.55
CA CYS A 16 14.77 5.40 -0.10
C CYS A 16 16.30 5.54 -0.07
N ASP A 17 16.85 6.25 -1.05
CA ASP A 17 18.28 6.55 -1.12
C ASP A 17 18.78 7.23 0.17
N PRO A 18 20.06 7.08 0.54
CA PRO A 18 20.63 7.74 1.71
C PRO A 18 20.41 9.26 1.68
N GLY A 19 19.82 9.80 2.74
CA GLY A 19 19.47 11.22 2.85
C GLY A 19 18.07 11.58 2.32
N CYS A 20 17.36 10.64 1.70
CA CYS A 20 15.98 10.80 1.27
C CYS A 20 15.00 10.20 2.29
N GLY A 21 13.75 10.68 2.28
CA GLY A 21 12.65 10.18 3.10
C GLY A 21 11.38 9.93 2.30
N ILE A 22 10.45 9.15 2.85
CA ILE A 22 9.12 9.00 2.27
C ILE A 22 8.38 10.34 2.37
N CYS A 23 7.95 10.87 1.24
CA CYS A 23 7.27 12.16 1.12
C CYS A 23 5.86 12.04 0.53
N GLY A 24 5.45 10.85 0.10
CA GLY A 24 4.15 10.65 -0.52
C GLY A 24 3.72 9.20 -0.59
N ILE A 25 2.42 9.02 -0.77
CA ILE A 25 1.75 7.72 -0.92
C ILE A 25 0.74 7.81 -2.05
N ARG A 26 0.67 6.76 -2.88
CA ARG A 26 -0.43 6.53 -3.82
C ARG A 26 -1.00 5.15 -3.56
N THR A 27 -2.29 5.10 -3.28
CA THR A 27 -3.03 3.88 -3.03
C THR A 27 -3.69 3.39 -4.33
N HIS A 28 -3.77 2.08 -4.51
CA HIS A 28 -4.71 1.45 -5.43
C HIS A 28 -5.83 0.86 -4.60
N VAL A 29 -7.04 1.36 -4.80
CA VAL A 29 -8.23 0.89 -4.09
C VAL A 29 -9.16 0.34 -5.15
N ASP A 30 -9.48 -0.94 -5.02
CA ASP A 30 -10.49 -1.57 -5.85
C ASP A 30 -11.84 -0.90 -5.51
N PRO A 31 -12.58 -0.40 -6.51
CA PRO A 31 -13.80 0.35 -6.27
C PRO A 31 -14.88 -0.57 -5.70
N TYR A 32 -15.87 0.02 -5.06
CA TYR A 32 -17.07 -0.70 -4.65
C TYR A 32 -17.87 -1.17 -5.85
N ASP A 33 -18.09 -2.48 -5.95
CA ASP A 33 -19.13 -3.07 -6.78
C ASP A 33 -20.42 -3.26 -5.96
N SER A 34 -21.58 -2.94 -6.55
CA SER A 34 -22.87 -3.12 -5.87
C SER A 34 -23.33 -4.58 -5.78
N GLU A 35 -22.76 -5.46 -6.61
CA GLU A 35 -23.08 -6.88 -6.68
C GLU A 35 -22.10 -7.73 -5.86
N PHE A 36 -20.89 -7.24 -5.60
CA PHE A 36 -19.81 -7.97 -4.93
C PHE A 36 -19.16 -7.12 -3.84
N ASP A 37 -18.88 -7.71 -2.66
CA ASP A 37 -18.06 -7.07 -1.64
C ASP A 37 -16.58 -7.26 -1.99
N ASP A 38 -16.09 -6.42 -2.90
CA ASP A 38 -14.76 -6.50 -3.51
C ASP A 38 -13.87 -5.28 -3.23
N SER A 39 -14.37 -4.30 -2.47
CA SER A 39 -13.60 -3.11 -2.09
C SER A 39 -12.41 -3.46 -1.20
N GLY A 40 -11.21 -3.09 -1.64
CA GLY A 40 -9.99 -3.32 -0.88
C GLY A 40 -8.84 -2.40 -1.27
N LEU A 41 -7.97 -2.10 -0.32
CA LEU A 41 -6.66 -1.53 -0.62
C LEU A 41 -5.77 -2.68 -1.14
N THR A 42 -5.52 -2.71 -2.43
CA THR A 42 -4.82 -3.83 -3.09
C THR A 42 -3.37 -3.54 -3.40
N ASP A 43 -2.99 -2.26 -3.48
CA ASP A 43 -1.59 -1.86 -3.66
C ASP A 43 -1.27 -0.49 -3.04
N VAL A 44 0.00 -0.27 -2.73
CA VAL A 44 0.55 0.99 -2.24
C VAL A 44 1.89 1.27 -2.91
N ARG A 45 2.02 2.48 -3.49
CA ARG A 45 3.30 3.03 -3.92
C ARG A 45 3.72 4.17 -3.01
N LEU A 46 4.91 4.06 -2.44
CA LEU A 46 5.57 5.12 -1.67
C LEU A 46 6.45 5.97 -2.60
N TYR A 47 6.57 7.26 -2.30
CA TYR A 47 7.44 8.19 -3.00
C TYR A 47 8.54 8.69 -2.08
N CYS A 48 9.77 8.68 -2.58
CA CYS A 48 10.95 9.19 -1.89
C CYS A 48 11.31 10.59 -2.41
N CYS A 49 11.67 11.49 -1.49
CA CYS A 49 12.15 12.84 -1.79
C CYS A 49 13.42 13.14 -0.98
N SER A 50 14.26 14.03 -1.51
CA SER A 50 15.40 14.64 -0.81
C SER A 50 14.99 15.78 0.11
#